data_AF-A0A382CUG9-F1
#
_entry.id   AF-A0A382CUG9-F1
#
_cell.length_a   1.000
_cell.length_b   1.000
_cell.length_c   1.000
_cell.angle_alpha   90.00
_cell.angle_beta   90.00
_cell.angle_gamma   90.00
#
_symmetry.space_group_name_H-M   'P 1'
#
loop_
_entity.id
_entity.type
_entity.pdbx_description
1 polymer ?
#
loop_
_entity_poly.entity_id
_entity_poly.type
_entity_poly.pdbx_seq_one_letter_code
_entity_poly.pdbx_strand_id
1 'polypeptide(L)' 'VSISDSKLEIKIKLNRRTKNHLNSMYFGVLAVGADVTGGFLAMNYIQASKSKINLIFKDF' A
#
# COMPACT_ATOMS: atom_id res chain seq x y z
N VAL A 1 -2.24 -8.23 -4.16
CA VAL A 1 -3.30 -7.27 -3.79
C VAL A 1 -4.63 -7.92 -4.12
N SER A 2 -5.62 -7.82 -3.25
CA SER A 2 -7.00 -8.26 -3.52
C SER A 2 -7.93 -7.07 -3.31
N ILE A 3 -8.83 -6.83 -4.26
CA ILE A 3 -9.75 -5.68 -4.26
C ILE A 3 -11.14 -6.20 -4.55
N SER A 4 -12.11 -5.80 -3.74
CA SER A 4 -13.54 -5.94 -3.96
C SER A 4 -14.22 -4.60 -3.67
N ASP A 5 -15.53 -4.50 -3.93
CA ASP A 5 -16.30 -3.26 -3.74
C ASP A 5 -16.28 -2.73 -2.30
N SER A 6 -16.05 -3.60 -1.31
CA SER A 6 -16.04 -3.26 0.11
C SER A 6 -14.70 -3.49 0.82
N LYS A 7 -13.68 -4.01 0.13
CA LYS A 7 -12.44 -4.44 0.78
C LYS A 7 -11.23 -4.32 -0.13
N LEU A 8 -10.12 -3.86 0.44
CA LEU A 8 -8.80 -3.91 -0.18
C LEU A 8 -7.83 -4.59 0.79
N GLU A 9 -7.13 -5.61 0.31
CA GLU A 9 -6.12 -6.33 1.07
C GLU A 9 -4.74 -6.29 0.40
N ILE A 10 -3.74 -5.89 1.18
CA ILE A 10 -2.33 -6.00 0.82
C ILE A 10 -1.67 -7.02 1.74
N LYS A 11 -0.98 -7.99 1.14
CA LYS A 11 -0.21 -9.01 1.86
C LYS A 11 1.26 -8.75 1.66
N ILE A 12 1.99 -8.50 2.75
CA ILE A 12 3.44 -8.33 2.71
C ILE A 12 4.10 -9.61 3.22
N LYS A 13 4.91 -10.24 2.38
CA LYS A 13 5.63 -11.46 2.76
C LYS A 13 6.67 -11.15 3.83
N LEU A 14 6.67 -11.91 4.92
CA LEU A 14 7.73 -11.89 5.92
C LEU A 14 8.98 -12.62 5.38
N ASN A 15 10.04 -11.88 5.07
CA ASN A 15 11.28 -12.38 4.47
C ASN A 15 12.49 -11.57 4.97
N ARG A 16 13.71 -11.92 4.52
CA ARG A 16 14.96 -11.26 4.97
C ARG A 16 14.92 -9.73 4.85
N ARG A 17 14.25 -9.18 3.82
CA ARG A 17 14.16 -7.73 3.58
C ARG A 17 13.07 -7.04 4.38
N THR A 18 12.05 -7.77 4.82
CA THR A 18 10.90 -7.21 5.54
C THR A 18 10.95 -7.44 7.04
N LYS A 19 11.93 -8.22 7.51
CA LYS A 19 12.19 -8.48 8.92
C LYS A 19 13.11 -7.42 9.55
N ASN A 20 12.97 -7.23 10.86
CA ASN A 20 13.92 -6.52 11.70
C ASN A 20 14.95 -7.48 12.33
N HIS A 21 15.84 -6.95 13.17
CA HIS A 21 16.87 -7.70 13.91
C HIS A 21 16.30 -8.69 14.95
N LEU A 22 14.99 -8.65 15.22
CA LEU A 22 14.27 -9.57 16.10
C LEU A 22 13.47 -10.64 15.31
N ASN A 23 13.68 -10.75 13.99
CA ASN A 23 12.96 -11.65 13.08
C ASN A 23 11.45 -11.38 12.93
N SER A 24 10.94 -10.26 13.45
CA SER A 24 9.56 -9.79 13.28
C SER A 24 9.46 -8.81 12.09
N MET A 25 8.25 -8.49 11.64
CA MET A 25 8.07 -7.50 10.58
C MET A 25 8.61 -6.14 11.04
N TYR A 26 9.46 -5.52 10.20
CA TYR A 26 10.00 -4.20 10.48
C TYR A 26 8.89 -3.14 10.50
N PHE A 27 8.91 -2.24 11.48
CA PHE A 27 7.86 -1.22 11.64
C PHE A 27 7.69 -0.35 10.38
N GLY A 28 8.78 0.03 9.72
CA GLY A 28 8.70 0.78 8.45
C GLY A 28 7.98 0.01 7.34
N VAL A 29 8.02 -1.33 7.34
CA VAL A 29 7.27 -2.15 6.38
C VAL A 29 5.77 -2.09 6.67
N LEU A 30 5.37 -2.02 7.94
CA LEU A 30 3.97 -1.82 8.33
C LEU A 30 3.47 -0.45 7.89
N ALA A 31 4.25 0.61 8.12
CA ALA A 31 3.92 1.97 7.68
C ALA A 31 3.77 2.05 6.14
N VAL A 32 4.75 1.50 5.40
CA VAL A 32 4.65 1.40 3.93
C VAL A 32 3.42 0.60 3.51
N GLY A 33 3.07 -0.48 4.21
CA GLY A 33 1.87 -1.25 3.94
C GLY A 33 0.58 -0.43 4.06
N ALA A 34 0.49 0.44 5.06
CA ALA A 34 -0.64 1.35 5.24
C ALA A 34 -0.75 2.35 4.08
N ASP A 35 0.34 3.02 3.72
CA ASP A 35 0.36 4.01 2.63
C ASP A 35 0.03 3.38 1.27
N VAL A 36 0.62 2.23 0.97
CA VAL A 36 0.37 1.49 -0.28
C VAL A 36 -1.10 1.06 -0.37
N THR A 37 -1.74 0.72 0.74
CA THR A 37 -3.18 0.38 0.79
C THR A 37 -4.04 1.57 0.35
N GLY A 38 -3.79 2.76 0.92
CA GLY A 38 -4.47 3.99 0.51
C GLY A 38 -4.17 4.38 -0.94
N GLY A 39 -2.90 4.23 -1.36
CA GLY A 39 -2.48 4.52 -2.72
C GLY A 39 -3.14 3.63 -3.78
N PHE A 40 -3.26 2.33 -3.51
CA PHE A 40 -3.96 1.41 -4.41
C PHE A 40 -5.45 1.71 -4.51
N LEU A 41 -6.10 2.14 -3.42
CA LEU A 41 -7.49 2.57 -3.45
C LEU A 41 -7.67 3.79 -4.36
N ALA A 42 -6.84 4.83 -4.19
CA ALA A 42 -6.87 6.00 -5.05
C ALA A 42 -6.58 5.64 -6.52
N MET A 43 -5.60 4.76 -6.76
CA MET A 43 -5.23 4.32 -8.10
C MET A 43 -6.38 3.55 -8.79
N ASN A 44 -7.22 2.84 -8.04
CA ASN A 44 -8.41 2.18 -8.59
C ASN A 44 -9.39 3.21 -9.18
N TYR A 45 -9.69 4.28 -8.44
CA TYR A 45 -10.55 5.37 -8.92
C TYR A 45 -9.92 6.17 -10.07
N ILE A 46 -8.62 6.43 -10.01
CA ILE A 46 -7.91 7.13 -11.09
C ILE A 46 -8.03 6.33 -12.40
N GLN A 47 -7.80 5.02 -12.36
CA GLN A 47 -7.94 4.16 -13.54
C GLN A 47 -9.37 4.13 -14.06
N ALA A 48 -10.37 4.01 -13.16
CA ALA A 48 -11.78 4.04 -13.53
C ALA A 48 -12.19 5.37 -14.19
N SER A 49 -11.60 6.49 -13.75
CA SER A 49 -11.87 7.83 -14.29
C SER A 49 -11.32 8.06 -15.71
N LYS A 50 -10.40 7.22 -16.19
CA LYS A 50 -9.65 7.37 -17.45
C LYS A 50 -8.94 8.72 -17.61
N SER A 51 -8.74 9.44 -16.50
CA SER A 51 -8.11 10.75 -16.48
C SER A 51 -6.63 10.64 -16.13
N LYS A 52 -5.81 11.55 -16.65
CA LYS A 52 -4.38 11.64 -16.29
C LYS A 52 -4.21 12.35 -14.95
N ILE A 53 -4.34 11.58 -13.87
CA ILE A 53 -4.18 12.07 -12.49
C ILE A 53 -2.86 11.53 -11.93
N ASN A 54 -2.01 12.42 -11.41
CA ASN A 54 -0.80 12.06 -10.70
C ASN A 54 -1.10 11.96 -9.20
N LEU A 55 -1.03 10.75 -8.63
CA LEU A 55 -1.15 10.55 -7.19
C LEU A 55 0.16 10.93 -6.49
N ILE A 56 0.11 11.83 -5.52
CA ILE A 56 1.29 12.33 -4.80
C ILE A 56 0.99 12.27 -3.29
N PHE A 57 1.90 11.68 -2.52
CA PHE A 57 1.92 11.78 -1.07
C PHE A 57 2.80 12.99 -0.71
N LYS A 58 2.17 14.15 -0.53
CA LYS A 58 2.82 15.41 -0.17
C LYS A 58 2.74 15.62 1.34
N ASP A 59 3.82 16.12 1.93
CA ASP A 59 3.81 16.72 3.27
C ASP A 59 3.09 18.08 3.27
N PHE A 60 2.87 18.64 4.46
CA PHE A 60 2.14 19.90 4.64
C PHE A 60 3.01 21.12 4.32
#